data_AF-A0A954UWE6-F1
#
_entry.id   AF-A0A954UWE6-F1
#
_cell.length_a   1.000
_cell.length_b   1.000
_cell.length_c   1.000
_cell.angle_alpha   90.00
_cell.angle_beta   90.00
_cell.angle_gamma   90.00
#
_symmetry.space_group_name_H-M   'P 1'
#
loop_
_entity.id
_entity.type
_entity.pdbx_description
1 polymer ?
#
loop_
_entity_poly.entity_id
_entity_poly.type
_entity_poly.pdbx_seq_one_letter_code
_entity_poly.pdbx_strand_id
1 'polypeptide(L)'
;MFSLLEPGGTAIVSTPYHGYWKNLAMALSGKLDAHFTALWDHGHIKFWSIRTLGELLREAGFVDVRFKRVGRIPALAKSMIAIARKP
;
A
#
# COMPACT_ATOMS: atom_id res chain seq x y z
N MET A 1 0.94 -15.31 2.76
CA MET A 1 0.84 -14.70 4.12
C MET A 1 -0.30 -15.28 4.92
N PHE A 2 -1.55 -15.24 4.46
CA PHE A 2 -2.71 -15.75 5.21
C PHE A 2 -2.55 -17.22 5.68
N SER A 3 -2.06 -18.09 4.81
CA SER A 3 -1.80 -19.50 5.11
C SER A 3 -0.67 -19.73 6.13
N LEU A 4 0.20 -18.74 6.36
CA LEU A 4 1.35 -18.84 7.26
C LEU A 4 1.01 -18.43 8.71
N LEU A 5 -0.15 -17.81 8.93
CA LEU A 5 -0.56 -17.34 10.24
C LEU A 5 -1.44 -18.38 10.94
N GLU A 6 -1.30 -18.48 12.25
CA GLU A 6 -2.27 -19.16 13.11
C GLU A 6 -3.54 -18.30 13.29
N PRO A 7 -4.69 -18.90 13.69
CA PRO A 7 -5.89 -18.14 14.04
C PRO A 7 -5.61 -17.03 15.06
N GLY A 8 -6.18 -15.84 14.84
CA GLY A 8 -5.87 -14.63 15.63
C GLY A 8 -4.53 -13.96 15.32
N GLY A 9 -3.68 -14.56 14.47
CA GLY A 9 -2.39 -14.02 14.05
C GLY A 9 -2.51 -12.70 13.28
N THR A 10 -1.48 -11.84 13.38
CA THR A 10 -1.48 -10.50 12.77
C THR A 10 -0.47 -10.41 11.64
N ALA A 11 -0.93 -9.96 10.48
CA ALA A 11 -0.12 -9.52 9.36
C ALA A 11 0.16 -8.01 9.43
N ILE A 12 1.41 -7.62 9.21
CA ILE A 12 1.82 -6.22 9.05
C ILE A 12 2.56 -6.09 7.73
N VAL A 13 2.02 -5.29 6.80
CA VAL A 13 2.55 -5.12 5.44
C VAL A 13 2.82 -3.65 5.18
N SER A 14 4.04 -3.30 4.80
CA SER A 14 4.39 -1.93 4.40
C SER A 14 4.53 -1.83 2.88
N THR A 15 3.94 -0.79 2.28
CA THR A 15 4.09 -0.48 0.85
C THR A 15 4.19 1.03 0.65
N PRO A 16 4.71 1.50 -0.50
CA PRO A 16 4.56 2.90 -0.89
C PRO A 16 3.08 3.31 -0.88
N TYR A 17 2.79 4.50 -0.34
CA TYR A 17 1.43 5.03 -0.33
C TYR A 17 1.10 5.65 -1.68
N HIS A 18 -0.01 5.27 -2.30
CA HIS A 18 -0.57 5.99 -3.45
C HIS A 18 -1.99 6.43 -3.14
N GLY A 19 -2.21 7.74 -3.17
CA GLY A 19 -3.51 8.35 -2.93
C GLY A 19 -3.68 9.57 -3.82
N TYR A 20 -4.93 10.05 -3.91
CA TYR A 20 -5.31 11.08 -4.88
C TYR A 20 -4.37 12.30 -4.86
N TRP A 21 -4.18 12.92 -3.69
CA TRP A 21 -3.35 14.11 -3.55
C TRP A 21 -1.87 13.89 -3.89
N LYS A 22 -1.31 12.73 -3.53
CA LYS A 22 0.06 12.39 -3.90
C LYS A 22 0.20 12.20 -5.40
N ASN A 23 -0.75 11.51 -6.02
CA ASN A 23 -0.74 11.29 -7.46
C ASN A 23 -0.89 12.61 -8.23
N LEU A 24 -1.78 13.49 -7.76
CA LEU A 24 -1.95 14.82 -8.34
C LEU A 24 -0.67 15.66 -8.22
N ALA A 25 -0.03 15.69 -7.04
CA ALA A 25 1.23 16.40 -6.87
C ALA A 25 2.34 15.85 -7.80
N MET A 26 2.42 14.53 -7.97
CA MET A 26 3.37 13.92 -8.91
C MET A 26 3.08 14.32 -10.37
N ALA A 27 1.81 14.30 -10.77
CA ALA A 27 1.37 14.73 -12.10
C ALA A 27 1.74 16.19 -12.38
N LEU A 28 1.40 17.10 -11.46
CA LEU A 28 1.71 18.52 -11.57
C LEU A 28 3.22 18.79 -11.61
N SER A 29 4.01 17.97 -10.91
CA SER A 29 5.48 18.09 -10.92
C SER A 29 6.17 17.46 -12.14
N GLY A 30 5.42 16.83 -13.05
CA GLY A 30 5.98 16.14 -14.22
C GLY A 30 6.80 14.89 -13.90
N LYS A 31 6.56 14.24 -12.75
CA LYS A 31 7.40 13.13 -12.24
C LYS A 31 6.79 11.74 -12.40
N LEU A 32 5.69 11.61 -13.13
CA LEU A 32 4.98 10.33 -13.26
C LEU A 32 5.86 9.27 -13.93
N ASP A 33 6.52 9.59 -15.05
CA ASP A 33 7.36 8.63 -15.78
C ASP A 33 8.49 8.09 -14.91
N ALA A 34 9.18 8.97 -14.18
CA ALA A 34 10.23 8.56 -13.25
C ALA A 34 9.71 7.72 -12.07
N HIS A 35 8.47 7.92 -11.64
CA HIS A 35 7.87 7.23 -10.49
C HIS A 35 7.23 5.87 -10.86
N PHE A 36 6.66 5.76 -12.06
CA PHE A 36 5.99 4.57 -12.59
C PHE A 36 6.79 3.87 -13.69
N THR A 37 8.08 4.15 -13.79
CA THR A 37 8.94 3.58 -14.82
C THR A 37 8.99 2.05 -14.77
N ALA A 38 8.93 1.43 -15.94
CA ALA A 38 9.12 -0.01 -16.13
C ALA A 38 10.60 -0.40 -16.31
N LEU A 39 11.50 0.59 -16.40
CA LEU A 39 12.92 0.39 -16.71
C LEU A 39 13.78 0.09 -15.47
N TRP A 40 13.19 0.03 -14.27
CA TRP A 40 13.91 -0.32 -13.07
C TRP A 40 14.03 -1.84 -12.92
N ASP A 41 15.26 -2.33 -12.84
CA ASP A 41 15.54 -3.69 -12.46
C ASP A 41 14.99 -3.96 -11.06
N HIS A 42 14.16 -5.00 -10.95
CA HIS A 42 13.44 -5.34 -9.71
C HIS A 42 12.54 -4.20 -9.18
N GLY A 43 12.06 -3.33 -10.08
CA GLY A 43 11.15 -2.24 -9.76
C GLY A 43 9.76 -2.69 -9.29
N HIS A 44 8.87 -1.72 -9.07
CA HIS A 44 7.53 -2.00 -8.59
C HIS A 44 6.66 -2.62 -9.70
N ILE A 45 6.22 -3.86 -9.48
CA ILE A 45 5.27 -4.54 -10.39
C ILE A 45 3.85 -3.93 -10.26
N LYS A 46 3.48 -3.49 -9.05
CA LYS A 46 2.17 -2.91 -8.78
C LYS A 46 2.24 -1.81 -7.72
N PHE A 47 1.35 -0.85 -7.87
CA PHE A 47 1.15 0.25 -6.94
C PHE A 47 -0.25 0.15 -6.32
N TRP A 48 -0.35 0.47 -5.04
CA TRP A 48 -1.54 0.20 -4.26
C TRP A 48 -2.09 1.47 -3.61
N SER A 49 -3.41 1.62 -3.68
CA SER A 49 -4.14 2.53 -2.81
C SER A 49 -4.55 1.80 -1.54
N ILE A 50 -4.95 2.55 -0.50
CA ILE A 50 -5.56 1.98 0.71
C ILE A 50 -6.77 1.12 0.35
N ARG A 51 -7.57 1.56 -0.65
CA ARG A 51 -8.75 0.84 -1.11
C ARG A 51 -8.37 -0.52 -1.72
N THR A 52 -7.52 -0.52 -2.74
CA THR A 52 -7.20 -1.73 -3.51
C THR A 52 -6.38 -2.75 -2.70
N LEU A 53 -5.45 -2.31 -1.85
CA LEU A 53 -4.77 -3.23 -0.92
C LEU A 53 -5.73 -3.77 0.14
N GLY A 54 -6.68 -2.95 0.60
CA GLY A 54 -7.69 -3.37 1.57
C GLY A 54 -8.67 -4.39 1.00
N GLU A 55 -9.09 -4.24 -0.26
CA GLU A 55 -9.92 -5.22 -0.98
C GLU A 55 -9.17 -6.56 -1.10
N LEU A 56 -7.91 -6.53 -1.57
CA LEU A 56 -7.08 -7.73 -1.73
C LEU A 56 -6.83 -8.47 -0.41
N LEU A 57 -6.60 -7.76 0.70
CA LEU A 57 -6.42 -8.39 2.01
C LEU A 57 -7.70 -9.06 2.50
N ARG A 58 -8.87 -8.44 2.29
CA ARG A 58 -10.15 -9.04 2.65
C ARG A 58 -10.49 -10.26 1.79
N GLU A 59 -10.23 -10.17 0.48
CA GLU A 59 -10.40 -11.29 -0.45
C GLU A 59 -9.53 -12.48 -0.04
N ALA A 60 -8.31 -12.25 0.44
CA ALA A 60 -7.44 -13.29 0.97
C ALA A 60 -7.91 -13.91 2.30
N GLY A 61 -8.98 -13.39 2.92
CA GLY A 61 -9.58 -13.91 4.15
C GLY A 61 -9.22 -13.14 5.43
N PHE A 62 -8.45 -12.04 5.34
CA PHE A 62 -8.13 -11.25 6.52
C PHE A 62 -9.31 -10.38 7.01
N VAL A 63 -9.37 -10.17 8.32
CA VAL A 63 -10.32 -9.29 9.01
C VAL A 63 -9.59 -8.14 9.72
N ASP A 64 -10.35 -7.20 10.29
CA ASP A 64 -9.82 -6.04 11.03
C ASP A 64 -8.75 -5.23 10.27
N VAL A 65 -8.91 -5.11 8.95
CA VAL A 65 -7.93 -4.45 8.07
C VAL A 65 -7.89 -2.94 8.36
N ARG A 66 -6.75 -2.47 8.86
CA ARG A 66 -6.49 -1.07 9.22
C ARG A 66 -5.25 -0.55 8.52
N PHE A 67 -5.20 0.76 8.31
CA PHE A 67 -4.08 1.41 7.64
C PHE A 67 -3.49 2.54 8.49
N LYS A 68 -2.17 2.69 8.42
CA LYS A 68 -1.43 3.84 8.93
C LYS A 68 -0.60 4.46 7.81
N ARG A 69 -0.64 5.78 7.67
CA ARG A 69 0.21 6.52 6.72
C ARG A 69 1.49 6.94 7.44
N VAL A 70 2.64 6.80 6.78
CA VAL A 70 3.97 6.99 7.40
C VAL A 70 4.85 7.89 6.53
N GLY A 71 5.50 8.85 7.21
CA GLY A 71 6.42 9.83 6.63
C GLY A 71 5.72 10.98 5.89
N ARG A 72 6.32 12.18 5.93
CA ARG A 72 5.76 13.45 5.41
C ARG A 72 4.41 13.80 6.07
N ILE A 73 3.58 14.59 5.39
CA ILE A 73 2.21 14.90 5.81
C ILE A 73 1.22 13.85 5.31
N PRO A 74 0.07 13.62 5.99
CA PRO A 74 -0.86 12.53 5.66
C PRO A 74 -1.35 12.49 4.21
N ALA A 75 -1.54 13.64 3.56
CA ALA A 75 -1.97 13.70 2.16
C ALA A 75 -0.88 13.28 1.16
N LEU A 76 0.39 13.47 1.51
CA LEU A 76 1.57 13.21 0.68
C LEU A 76 2.48 12.14 1.28
N ALA A 77 1.90 11.22 2.03
CA ALA A 77 2.67 10.25 2.80
C ALA A 77 3.66 9.46 1.92
N LYS A 78 4.82 9.12 2.49
CA LYS A 78 5.80 8.32 1.75
C LYS A 78 5.28 6.89 1.56
N SER A 79 4.87 6.28 2.67
CA SER A 79 4.48 4.87 2.74
C SER A 79 3.15 4.70 3.50
N MET A 80 2.57 3.53 3.40
CA MET A 80 1.47 3.08 4.25
C MET A 80 1.78 1.70 4.83
N ILE A 81 1.21 1.42 6.01
CA ILE A 81 1.27 0.14 6.69
C ILE A 81 -0.15 -0.38 6.79
N ALA A 82 -0.40 -1.55 6.21
CA ALA A 82 -1.61 -2.33 6.41
C ALA A 82 -1.41 -3.29 7.59
N ILE A 83 -2.38 -3.33 8.48
CA ILE A 83 -2.44 -4.24 9.62
C ILE A 83 -3.72 -5.04 9.48
N ALA A 84 -3.62 -6.37 9.46
CA ALA A 84 -4.74 -7.25 9.21
C ALA A 84 -4.64 -8.50 10.08
N ARG A 85 -5.78 -9.07 10.51
CA ARG A 85 -5.81 -10.27 11.36
C ARG A 85 -6.36 -11.46 10.62
N LYS A 86 -5.78 -12.64 10.88
CA LYS A 86 -6.43 -13.90 10.54
C LYS A 86 -7.54 -14.13 11.58
N PRO A 87 -8.77 -14.47 11.16
CA PRO A 87 -9.84 -14.85 12.07
C PRO A 87 -9.41 -15.93 13.06
#